data_AF-A0A956V785-F1
#
_entry.id   AF-A0A956V785-F1
#
_cell.length_a   1.000
_cell.length_b   1.000
_cell.length_c   1.000
_cell.angle_alpha   90.00
_cell.angle_beta   90.00
_cell.angle_gamma   90.00
#
_symmetry.space_group_name_H-M   'P 1'
#
loop_
_entity.id
_entity.type
_entity.pdbx_description
1 polymer ?
#
loop_
_entity_poly.entity_id
_entity_poly.type
_entity_poly.pdbx_seq_one_letter_code
_entity_poly.pdbx_strand_id
1 'polypeptide(L)'
;MAKPSTPKPKHIPMRRCVVCRESKAQAELIRFYRTESGWQLDEQGKAGGRGAWLCQKESCHEDKALKRFFRQDAGRIRETLERYKQETKAKSQESRAKRIRVAVGGMNV
;
A
#
# COMPACT_ATOMS: atom_id res chain seq x y z
N MET A 1 10.54 -31.36 28.92
CA MET A 1 10.51 -29.88 29.06
C MET A 1 10.59 -29.27 27.65
N ALA A 2 9.51 -28.68 27.14
CA ALA A 2 9.51 -28.04 25.83
C ALA A 2 10.25 -26.68 25.93
N LYS A 3 11.27 -26.47 25.09
CA LYS A 3 11.98 -25.18 25.03
C LYS A 3 11.08 -24.14 24.34
N PRO A 4 10.93 -22.92 24.88
CA PRO A 4 10.16 -21.87 24.21
C PRO A 4 10.90 -21.45 22.94
N SER A 5 10.29 -21.70 21.77
CA SER A 5 10.82 -21.24 20.49
C SER A 5 10.47 -19.78 20.29
N THR A 6 11.44 -18.88 20.45
CA THR A 6 11.28 -17.48 20.05
C THR A 6 11.12 -17.41 18.52
N PRO A 7 10.07 -16.76 17.99
CA PRO A 7 9.86 -16.67 16.56
C PRO A 7 11.00 -15.88 15.92
N LYS A 8 11.68 -16.50 14.94
CA LYS A 8 12.72 -15.83 14.15
C LYS A 8 12.13 -14.59 13.45
N PRO A 9 12.89 -13.48 13.36
CA PRO A 9 12.45 -12.30 12.61
C PRO A 9 12.07 -12.70 11.18
N LYS A 10 10.83 -12.42 10.78
CA LYS A 10 10.37 -12.74 9.43
C LYS A 10 11.08 -11.82 8.44
N HIS A 11 11.68 -12.40 7.39
CA HIS A 11 12.27 -11.64 6.31
C HIS A 11 11.23 -10.71 5.68
N ILE A 12 11.54 -9.42 5.64
CA ILE A 12 10.69 -8.41 5.00
C ILE A 12 11.05 -8.35 3.52
N PRO A 13 10.15 -8.73 2.60
CA PRO A 13 10.47 -8.71 1.18
C PRO A 13 10.69 -7.27 0.69
N MET A 14 11.82 -7.01 0.04
CA MET A 14 12.08 -5.78 -0.68
C MET A 14 11.52 -5.87 -2.11
N ARG A 15 10.93 -4.78 -2.60
CA ARG A 15 10.35 -4.68 -3.93
C ARG A 15 10.76 -3.36 -4.58
N ARG A 16 10.78 -3.32 -5.92
CA ARG A 16 11.20 -2.14 -6.68
C ARG A 16 10.00 -1.38 -7.22
N CYS A 17 9.95 -0.07 -6.99
CA CYS A 17 8.95 0.81 -7.59
C CYS A 17 9.10 0.84 -9.11
N VAL A 18 8.00 0.66 -9.86
CA VAL A 18 8.04 0.66 -11.33
C VAL A 18 8.31 2.04 -11.94
N VAL A 19 8.11 3.11 -11.17
CA VAL A 19 8.32 4.50 -11.61
C VAL A 19 9.71 5.01 -11.22
N CYS A 20 10.01 5.18 -9.93
CA CYS A 20 11.30 5.73 -9.47
C CYS A 20 12.44 4.70 -9.40
N ARG A 21 12.16 3.40 -9.59
CA ARG A 21 13.15 2.30 -9.55
C ARG A 21 13.88 2.08 -8.22
N GLU A 22 13.50 2.79 -7.17
CA GLU A 22 13.99 2.54 -5.80
C GLU A 22 13.41 1.25 -5.22
N SER A 23 14.20 0.58 -4.39
CA SER A 23 13.78 -0.58 -3.62
C SER A 23 13.22 -0.13 -2.27
N LYS A 24 12.06 -0.64 -1.88
CA LYS A 24 11.40 -0.36 -0.59
C LYS A 24 10.82 -1.64 0.01
N ALA A 25 10.49 -1.60 1.30
CA ALA A 25 9.81 -2.73 1.92
C ALA A 25 8.43 -2.93 1.25
N GLN A 26 7.99 -4.19 1.13
CA GLN A 26 6.71 -4.52 0.49
C GLN A 26 5.52 -3.74 1.09
N ALA A 27 5.53 -3.51 2.40
CA ALA A 27 4.46 -2.77 3.10
C ALA A 27 4.37 -1.28 2.73
N GLU A 28 5.43 -0.69 2.17
CA GLU A 28 5.46 0.72 1.75
C GLU A 28 4.99 0.93 0.30
N LEU A 29 4.69 -0.16 -0.40
CA LEU A 29 4.38 -0.15 -1.82
C LEU A 29 2.94 -0.63 -2.05
N ILE A 30 2.29 -0.01 -3.02
CA ILE A 30 0.96 -0.35 -3.50
C ILE A 30 1.13 -1.32 -4.67
N ARG A 31 0.42 -2.45 -4.63
CA ARG A 31 0.45 -3.43 -5.73
C ARG A 31 -0.66 -3.14 -6.73
N PHE A 32 -0.31 -3.16 -8.00
CA PHE A 32 -1.25 -3.28 -9.10
C PHE A 32 -1.00 -4.60 -9.83
N TYR A 33 -2.05 -5.22 -10.34
CA TYR A 33 -1.96 -6.42 -11.16
C TYR A 33 -2.62 -6.16 -12.52
N ARG A 34 -2.19 -6.90 -13.54
CA ARG A 34 -2.69 -6.74 -14.90
C ARG A 34 -3.74 -7.80 -15.21
N THR A 35 -4.93 -7.34 -15.60
CA THR A 35 -6.01 -8.15 -16.18
C THR A 35 -6.15 -7.86 -17.68
N GLU A 36 -7.09 -8.55 -18.33
CA GLU A 36 -7.47 -8.28 -19.72
C GLU A 36 -8.01 -6.84 -19.90
N SER A 37 -8.74 -6.34 -18.90
CA SER A 37 -9.27 -4.98 -18.83
C SER A 37 -8.25 -3.91 -18.39
N GLY A 38 -6.97 -4.28 -18.23
CA GLY A 38 -5.86 -3.38 -17.89
C GLY A 38 -5.38 -3.50 -16.44
N TRP A 39 -4.73 -2.45 -15.93
CA TRP A 39 -4.17 -2.46 -14.58
C TRP A 39 -5.21 -2.15 -13.49
N GLN A 40 -5.22 -2.96 -12.43
CA GLN A 40 -6.13 -2.85 -11.29
C GLN A 40 -5.37 -2.91 -9.96
N LEU A 41 -5.91 -2.28 -8.92
CA LEU A 41 -5.35 -2.31 -7.57
C LEU A 41 -5.50 -3.70 -6.97
N ASP A 42 -4.44 -4.21 -6.34
CA ASP A 42 -4.48 -5.43 -5.54
C ASP A 42 -4.30 -5.09 -4.06
N GLU A 43 -5.43 -4.94 -3.37
CA GLU A 43 -5.46 -4.62 -1.93
C GLU A 43 -4.99 -5.79 -1.07
N GLN A 44 -5.22 -7.03 -1.51
CA GLN A 44 -4.95 -8.23 -0.71
C GLN A 44 -3.54 -8.78 -0.93
N GLY A 45 -2.87 -8.38 -2.02
CA GLY A 45 -1.56 -8.91 -2.41
C GLY A 45 -1.61 -10.33 -2.95
N LYS A 46 -2.80 -10.84 -3.28
CA LYS A 46 -3.06 -12.25 -3.65
C LYS A 46 -3.48 -12.42 -5.10
N ALA A 47 -3.65 -11.33 -5.84
CA ALA A 47 -4.11 -11.42 -7.22
C ALA A 47 -3.08 -12.14 -8.12
N GLY A 48 -3.56 -13.06 -8.95
CA GLY A 48 -2.74 -13.78 -9.92
C GLY A 48 -2.22 -12.87 -11.06
N GLY A 49 -1.23 -13.36 -11.79
CA GLY A 49 -0.70 -12.69 -12.98
C GLY A 49 0.43 -11.67 -12.72
N ARG A 50 0.66 -10.79 -13.70
CA ARG A 50 1.77 -9.83 -13.68
C ARG A 50 1.47 -8.68 -12.73
N GLY A 51 2.26 -8.58 -11.66
CA GLY A 51 2.20 -7.49 -10.69
C GLY A 51 3.19 -6.34 -10.97
N ALA A 52 2.85 -5.15 -10.50
CA ALA A 52 3.67 -3.96 -10.48
C ALA A 52 3.57 -3.29 -9.12
N TRP A 53 4.71 -2.89 -8.55
CA TRP A 53 4.76 -2.21 -7.27
C TRP A 53 4.99 -0.71 -7.48
N LEU A 54 4.19 0.12 -6.85
CA LEU A 54 4.26 1.57 -6.94
C LEU A 54 4.39 2.18 -5.54
N CYS A 55 5.35 3.09 -5.34
CA CYS A 55 5.53 3.73 -4.04
C CYS A 55 4.63 4.94 -3.84
N GLN A 56 4.51 5.38 -2.59
CA GLN A 56 3.63 6.48 -2.18
C GLN A 56 4.26 7.88 -2.34
N LYS A 57 5.40 8.01 -3.03
CA LYS A 57 5.99 9.32 -3.33
C LYS A 57 5.08 10.06 -4.32
N GLU A 58 4.76 11.32 -4.04
CA GLU A 58 3.90 12.16 -4.92
C GLU A 58 4.42 12.21 -6.36
N SER A 59 5.74 12.35 -6.55
CA SER A 59 6.36 12.36 -7.88
C SER A 59 6.18 11.05 -8.67
N CYS A 60 5.87 9.93 -8.00
CA CYS A 60 5.55 8.67 -8.67
C CYS A 60 4.09 8.58 -9.13
N HIS A 61 3.22 9.49 -8.69
CA HIS A 61 1.79 9.51 -8.99
C HIS A 61 1.44 10.55 -10.06
N GLU A 62 2.41 11.36 -10.49
CA GLU A 62 2.27 12.30 -11.60
C GLU A 62 1.97 11.57 -12.92
N ASP A 63 1.11 12.16 -13.75
CA ASP A 63 0.69 11.61 -15.04
C ASP A 63 1.84 11.20 -15.93
N LYS A 64 2.82 12.09 -16.08
CA LYS A 64 3.99 11.84 -16.93
C LYS A 64 4.75 10.62 -16.42
N ALA A 65 4.86 10.44 -15.12
CA ALA A 65 5.57 9.34 -14.49
C ALA A 65 4.79 8.01 -14.65
N LEU A 66 3.49 8.03 -14.41
CA LEU A 66 2.61 6.86 -14.55
C LEU A 66 2.47 6.40 -16.01
N LYS A 67 2.35 7.31 -16.97
CA LYS A 67 2.24 7.02 -18.41
C LYS A 67 3.41 6.18 -18.94
N ARG A 68 4.61 6.31 -18.35
CA ARG A 68 5.79 5.52 -18.74
C ARG A 68 5.61 4.01 -18.54
N PHE A 69 4.80 3.60 -17.55
CA PHE A 69 4.59 2.18 -17.23
C PHE A 69 3.15 1.73 -17.50
N PHE A 70 2.17 2.49 -17.01
CA PHE A 70 0.74 2.15 -17.10
C PHE A 70 0.11 2.56 -18.44
N ARG A 71 0.82 3.33 -19.28
CA ARG A 71 0.37 3.73 -20.62
C ARG A 71 -1.02 4.37 -20.57
N GLN A 72 -1.97 3.86 -21.36
CA GLN A 72 -3.35 4.34 -21.40
C GLN A 72 -4.09 4.24 -20.07
N ASP A 73 -3.67 3.34 -19.17
CA ASP A 73 -4.30 3.18 -17.85
C ASP A 73 -3.87 4.26 -16.85
N ALA A 74 -2.89 5.12 -17.17
CA ALA A 74 -2.30 6.04 -16.21
C ALA A 74 -3.32 6.97 -15.53
N GLY A 75 -4.32 7.48 -16.26
CA GLY A 75 -5.38 8.32 -15.68
C GLY A 75 -6.20 7.57 -14.64
N ARG A 76 -6.70 6.38 -14.99
CA ARG A 76 -7.42 5.48 -14.08
C ARG A 76 -6.60 5.10 -12.85
N ILE A 77 -5.29 4.84 -13.04
CA ILE A 77 -4.38 4.50 -11.94
C ILE A 77 -4.21 5.69 -10.99
N ARG A 78 -4.06 6.92 -11.50
CA ARG A 78 -3.99 8.12 -10.66
C ARG A 78 -5.25 8.27 -9.80
N GLU A 79 -6.43 8.18 -10.41
CA GLU A 79 -7.71 8.26 -9.69
C GLU A 79 -7.84 7.17 -8.61
N THR A 80 -7.37 5.96 -8.91
CA THR A 80 -7.33 4.84 -7.95
C THR A 80 -6.40 5.15 -6.78
N LEU A 81 -5.24 5.75 -7.03
CA LEU A 81 -4.27 6.14 -6.00
C LEU A 81 -4.80 7.25 -5.09
N GLU A 82 -5.49 8.23 -5.65
CA GLU A 82 -6.12 9.32 -4.89
C GLU A 82 -7.17 8.76 -3.92
N ARG A 83 -8.03 7.85 -4.40
CA ARG A 83 -9.01 7.14 -3.57
C ARG A 83 -8.34 6.34 -2.46
N TYR A 84 -7.32 5.54 -2.81
CA TYR A 84 -6.55 4.76 -1.83
C TYR A 84 -5.91 5.65 -0.74
N LYS A 85 -5.37 6.82 -1.11
CA LYS A 85 -4.83 7.80 -0.14
C LYS A 85 -5.92 8.34 0.79
N GLN A 86 -7.11 8.63 0.28
CA GLN A 86 -8.23 9.13 1.09
C GLN A 86 -8.69 8.07 2.09
N GLU A 87 -8.86 6.82 1.64
CA GLU A 87 -9.28 5.71 2.50
C GLU A 87 -8.27 5.40 3.59
N THR A 88 -6.97 5.39 3.27
CA THR A 88 -5.91 5.16 4.26
C THR A 88 -5.82 6.29 5.29
N LYS A 89 -5.98 7.55 4.87
CA LYS A 89 -6.07 8.70 5.79
C LYS A 89 -7.29 8.61 6.69
N ALA A 90 -8.46 8.32 6.15
CA ALA A 90 -9.71 8.18 6.92
C ALA A 90 -9.59 7.07 7.97
N LYS A 91 -9.11 5.88 7.59
CA LYS A 91 -8.85 4.75 8.50
C LYS A 91 -7.84 5.11 9.59
N SER A 92 -6.80 5.88 9.25
CA SER A 92 -5.80 6.36 10.22
C SER A 92 -6.39 7.37 11.22
N GLN A 93 -7.27 8.28 10.77
CA GLN A 93 -7.92 9.26 11.62
C GLN A 93 -8.94 8.61 12.56
N GLU A 94 -9.74 7.69 12.03
CA GLU A 94 -10.71 6.93 12.81
C GLU A 94 -10.04 6.09 13.89
N SER A 95 -8.99 5.34 13.52
CA SER A 95 -8.21 4.54 14.48
C SER A 95 -7.55 5.41 15.55
N ARG A 96 -6.99 6.57 15.18
CA ARG A 96 -6.44 7.55 16.13
C ARG A 96 -7.53 8.10 17.06
N ALA A 97 -8.68 8.51 16.54
CA ALA A 97 -9.81 9.02 17.31
C ALA A 97 -10.40 7.95 18.26
N LYS A 98 -10.45 6.69 17.84
CA LYS A 98 -10.86 5.57 18.69
C LYS A 98 -9.87 5.31 19.81
N ARG A 99 -8.56 5.36 19.54
CA ARG A 99 -7.51 5.25 20.58
C ARG A 99 -7.57 6.39 21.59
N ILE A 100 -7.81 7.62 21.15
CA ILE A 100 -8.00 8.78 22.04
C ILE A 100 -9.23 8.59 22.94
N ARG A 101 -10.38 8.19 22.38
CA ARG A 101 -11.60 7.93 23.17
C ARG A 101 -11.39 6.86 24.24
N VAL A 102 -10.70 5.76 23.90
CA VAL A 102 -10.38 4.71 24.87
C VAL A 102 -9.44 5.21 25.96
N ALA A 103 -8.43 6.03 25.62
CA ALA A 103 -7.49 6.58 26.59
C ALA A 103 -8.14 7.58 27.57
N VAL A 104 -9.13 8.35 27.11
CA VAL A 104 -9.83 9.34 27.94
C VAL A 104 -10.96 8.71 28.77
N GLY A 105 -11.53 7.58 28.32
CA GLY A 105 -12.62 6.86 29.00
C GLY A 105 -12.21 5.96 30.17
N GLY A 106 -10.92 5.93 30.56
CA GLY A 106 -10.38 5.04 31.60
C GLY A 106 -10.00 5.72 32.93
N MET A 107 -10.35 6.98 33.14
CA MET A 107 -10.00 7.76 34.35
C MET A 107 -11.23 8.18 35.17
N ASN A 108 -12.16 7.26 35.42
CA ASN A 108 -13.21 7.43 36.43
C ASN A 108 -13.62 6.06 36.98
N VAL A 109 -12.79 5.50 37.88
CA VAL A 109 -13.20 4.75 39.08
C VAL A 109 -12.22 5.03 40.19
#